data_AF-A0A821MCQ7-F1
#
_entry.id   AF-A0A821MCQ7-F1
#
_cell.length_a   1.000
_cell.length_b   1.000
_cell.length_c   1.000
_cell.angle_alpha   90.00
_cell.angle_beta   90.00
_cell.angle_gamma   90.00
#
_symmetry.space_group_name_H-M   'P 1'
#
loop_
_entity.id
_entity.type
_entity.pdbx_description
1 polymer ?
#
loop_
_entity_poly.entity_id
_entity_poly.type
_entity_poly.pdbx_seq_one_letter_code
_entity_poly.pdbx_strand_id
1 'polypeptide(L)'
;MDVLIDKETDSLIICDWLNRRVVRWSRRSGTTQEEILIDNVNPYGLAMDDQRYLYISAYEKHEVRRYQIGDKNGTLVAGGNGKGNGLNQLNESRYLFVDQQQTAYVSDNWNHRVMKWNKGAKEGVVVAGGQGEGDALTQLDHPNGL
;
A
#
# COMPACT_ATOMS: atom_id res chain seq x y z
N MET A 1 -7.89 1.74 -6.23
CA MET A 1 -7.26 3.07 -6.43
C MET A 1 -7.59 3.90 -5.21
N ASP A 2 -6.60 4.61 -4.69
CA ASP A 2 -6.65 5.19 -3.35
C ASP A 2 -6.30 6.68 -3.37
N VAL A 3 -6.71 7.39 -2.33
CA VAL A 3 -6.41 8.81 -2.10
C VAL A 3 -6.18 9.07 -0.63
N LEU A 4 -5.10 9.77 -0.30
CA LEU A 4 -4.78 10.19 1.05
C LEU A 4 -5.00 11.69 1.20
N ILE A 5 -5.43 12.10 2.39
CA ILE A 5 -5.40 13.50 2.80
C ILE A 5 -4.06 13.74 3.49
N ASP A 6 -3.25 14.62 2.90
CA ASP A 6 -2.06 15.15 3.55
C ASP A 6 -2.43 16.45 4.27
N LYS A 7 -2.61 16.36 5.58
CA LYS A 7 -3.01 17.50 6.42
C LYS A 7 -1.91 18.55 6.58
N GLU A 8 -0.65 18.16 6.42
CA GLU A 8 0.50 19.06 6.58
C GLU A 8 0.59 20.05 5.42
N THR A 9 0.38 19.56 4.19
CA THR A 9 0.39 20.38 2.98
C THR A 9 -1.00 20.81 2.52
N ASP A 10 -2.06 20.40 3.23
CA ASP A 10 -3.46 20.66 2.87
C ASP A 10 -3.78 20.18 1.43
N SER A 11 -3.37 18.95 1.12
CA SER A 11 -3.42 18.38 -0.22
C SER A 11 -4.03 16.98 -0.24
N LEU A 12 -4.40 16.53 -1.44
CA LEU A 12 -4.69 15.13 -1.76
C LEU A 12 -3.44 14.49 -2.34
N ILE A 13 -3.10 13.29 -1.88
CA ILE A 13 -2.12 12.42 -2.53
C ILE A 13 -2.89 11.31 -3.23
N ILE A 14 -2.82 11.29 -4.56
CA ILE A 14 -3.71 10.49 -5.41
C ILE A 14 -2.91 9.41 -6.11
N CYS A 15 -3.42 8.19 -6.03
CA CYS A 15 -2.97 7.06 -6.81
C CYS A 15 -3.44 7.21 -8.26
N ASP A 16 -2.55 7.62 -9.18
CA ASP A 16 -2.86 7.77 -10.59
C ASP A 16 -2.40 6.52 -11.36
N TRP A 17 -3.13 5.40 -11.13
CA TRP A 17 -2.70 4.03 -11.44
C TRP A 17 -2.32 3.81 -12.90
N LEU A 18 -3.21 4.13 -13.85
CA LEU A 18 -2.95 3.91 -15.28
C LEU A 18 -1.86 4.83 -15.82
N ASN A 19 -1.70 6.02 -15.23
CA ASN A 19 -0.59 6.93 -15.56
C ASN A 19 0.70 6.58 -14.80
N ARG A 20 0.71 5.48 -14.05
CA ARG A 20 1.87 4.92 -13.37
C ARG A 20 2.58 5.90 -12.43
N ARG A 21 1.82 6.70 -11.68
CA ARG A 21 2.39 7.74 -10.81
C ARG A 21 1.52 8.02 -9.60
N VAL A 22 2.13 8.67 -8.60
CA VAL A 22 1.43 9.27 -7.48
C VAL A 22 1.57 10.78 -7.58
N VAL A 23 0.45 11.49 -7.49
CA VAL A 23 0.40 12.94 -7.64
C VAL A 23 -0.12 13.60 -6.36
N ARG A 24 0.31 14.83 -6.11
CA ARG A 24 -0.25 15.69 -5.07
C ARG A 24 -1.07 16.80 -5.70
N TRP A 25 -2.24 17.07 -5.15
CA TRP A 25 -3.16 18.13 -5.58
C TRP A 25 -3.56 18.98 -4.39
N SER A 26 -3.39 20.31 -4.47
CA SER A 26 -3.86 21.23 -3.43
C SER A 26 -5.37 21.11 -3.23
N ARG A 27 -5.83 21.15 -1.97
CA ARG A 27 -7.26 21.25 -1.65
C ARG A 27 -7.77 22.69 -1.65
N ARG A 28 -6.86 23.67 -1.78
CA ARG A 28 -7.21 25.09 -1.79
C ARG A 28 -7.66 25.51 -3.18
N SER A 29 -8.81 26.17 -3.26
CA SER A 29 -9.32 26.72 -4.51
C SER A 29 -8.44 27.86 -5.02
N GLY A 30 -8.24 27.93 -6.34
CA GLY A 30 -7.55 29.04 -7.00
C GLY A 30 -6.01 28.99 -6.99
N THR A 31 -5.39 27.91 -6.48
CA THR A 31 -3.95 27.68 -6.55
C THR A 31 -3.65 26.34 -7.21
N THR A 32 -3.01 26.33 -8.38
CA THR A 32 -2.48 25.11 -9.02
C THR A 32 -1.14 24.76 -8.35
N GLN A 33 -1.13 23.69 -7.57
CA GLN A 33 0.09 23.06 -7.02
C GLN A 33 0.01 21.55 -7.24
N GLU A 34 -0.17 21.15 -8.49
CA GLU A 34 -0.14 19.75 -8.91
C GLU A 34 1.31 19.33 -9.14
N GLU A 35 1.74 18.29 -8.45
CA GLU A 35 3.10 17.75 -8.59
C GLU A 35 3.08 16.22 -8.64
N ILE A 36 4.07 15.65 -9.34
CA ILE A 36 4.31 14.21 -9.32
C ILE A 36 5.22 13.92 -8.14
N LEU A 37 4.73 13.15 -7.17
CA LEU A 37 5.52 12.75 -6.00
C LEU A 37 6.44 11.57 -6.33
N ILE A 38 5.91 10.57 -7.04
CA ILE A 38 6.59 9.35 -7.46
C ILE A 38 6.12 8.99 -8.87
N ASP A 39 7.04 8.68 -9.79
CA ASP A 39 6.72 8.20 -11.15
C ASP A 39 7.12 6.75 -11.36
N ASN A 40 6.70 6.19 -12.50
CA ASN A 40 7.05 4.85 -12.98
C ASN A 40 6.78 3.73 -11.96
N VAL A 41 5.70 3.88 -11.20
CA VAL A 41 5.18 2.91 -10.25
C VAL A 41 3.83 2.38 -10.72
N ASN A 42 3.37 1.24 -10.21
CA ASN A 42 2.02 0.72 -10.50
C ASN A 42 1.17 0.86 -9.23
N PRO A 43 0.87 2.09 -8.76
CA PRO A 43 0.27 2.28 -7.45
C PRO A 43 -1.17 1.79 -7.46
N TYR A 44 -1.62 1.22 -6.36
CA TYR A 44 -3.03 0.86 -6.18
C TYR A 44 -3.60 1.34 -4.86
N GLY A 45 -2.87 1.09 -3.78
CA GLY A 45 -3.12 1.57 -2.42
C GLY A 45 -1.96 2.45 -1.95
N LEU A 46 -2.28 3.40 -1.07
CA LEU A 46 -1.32 4.35 -0.53
C LEU A 46 -1.40 4.36 1.00
N ALA A 47 -0.26 4.55 1.66
CA ALA A 47 -0.18 4.97 3.05
C ALA A 47 0.99 5.94 3.23
N MET A 48 0.93 6.83 4.20
CA MET A 48 2.04 7.73 4.52
C MET A 48 2.32 7.67 6.02
N ASP A 49 3.59 7.52 6.39
CA ASP A 49 3.99 7.50 7.80
C ASP A 49 4.32 8.91 8.33
N ASP A 50 4.51 9.03 9.63
CA ASP A 50 4.86 10.29 10.31
C ASP A 50 6.24 10.84 9.90
N GLN A 51 7.07 10.01 9.24
CA GLN A 51 8.37 10.39 8.69
C GLN A 51 8.27 10.81 7.21
N ARG A 52 7.05 10.92 6.67
CA ARG A 52 6.77 11.36 5.29
C ARG A 52 7.22 10.37 4.22
N TYR A 53 7.42 9.10 4.56
CA TYR A 53 7.58 8.05 3.57
C TYR A 53 6.22 7.64 3.03
N LEU A 54 6.11 7.58 1.70
CA LEU A 54 4.95 7.09 0.99
C LEU A 54 5.11 5.58 0.74
N TYR A 55 4.16 4.81 1.24
CA TYR A 55 4.06 3.38 1.00
C TYR A 55 3.05 3.14 -0.11
N ILE A 56 3.46 2.35 -1.09
CA ILE A 56 2.70 2.08 -2.30
C ILE A 56 2.59 0.57 -2.45
N SER A 57 1.35 0.05 -2.49
CA SER A 57 1.10 -1.30 -2.96
C SER A 57 1.13 -1.32 -4.48
N ALA A 58 1.91 -2.25 -5.04
CA ALA A 58 2.00 -2.48 -6.47
C ALA A 58 1.21 -3.75 -6.82
N TYR A 59 -0.05 -3.56 -7.24
CA TYR A 59 -1.02 -4.64 -7.48
C TYR A 59 -0.46 -5.78 -8.35
N GLU A 60 0.11 -5.44 -9.51
CA GLU A 60 0.65 -6.42 -10.48
C GLU A 60 2.00 -7.00 -10.08
N LYS A 61 2.71 -6.35 -9.16
CA LYS A 61 4.01 -6.80 -8.68
C LYS A 61 3.93 -7.61 -7.38
N HIS A 62 2.76 -7.66 -6.76
CA HIS A 62 2.51 -8.38 -5.51
C HIS A 62 3.50 -7.98 -4.41
N GLU A 63 3.73 -6.67 -4.28
CA GLU A 63 4.67 -6.11 -3.34
C GLU A 63 4.16 -4.78 -2.79
N VAL A 64 4.69 -4.42 -1.62
CA VAL A 64 4.59 -3.06 -1.07
C VAL A 64 6.00 -2.48 -0.99
N ARG A 65 6.15 -1.25 -1.46
CA ARG A 65 7.41 -0.50 -1.34
C ARG A 65 7.17 0.83 -0.64
N ARG A 66 8.15 1.28 0.12
CA ARG A 66 8.19 2.65 0.66
C ARG A 66 9.14 3.53 -0.14
N TYR A 67 8.80 4.80 -0.24
CA TYR A 67 9.49 5.81 -1.03
C TYR A 67 9.60 7.09 -0.21
N GLN A 68 10.77 7.72 -0.23
CA GLN A 68 10.84 9.15 0.02
C GLN A 68 10.31 9.88 -1.23
N ILE A 69 9.67 11.03 -1.05
CA ILE A 69 9.19 11.84 -2.19
C ILE A 69 10.37 12.15 -3.12
N GLY A 70 10.18 11.91 -4.42
CA GLY A 70 11.23 12.05 -5.43
C GLY A 70 12.08 10.80 -5.68
N ASP A 71 11.97 9.76 -4.85
CA ASP A 71 12.68 8.50 -5.08
C ASP A 71 12.27 7.83 -6.39
N LYS A 72 13.26 7.30 -7.11
CA LYS A 72 13.03 6.45 -8.30
C LYS A 72 12.90 4.97 -7.98
N ASN A 73 13.51 4.54 -6.87
CA ASN A 73 13.54 3.14 -6.46
C ASN A 73 13.12 3.02 -5.00
N GLY A 74 11.93 2.49 -4.76
CA GLY A 74 11.42 2.28 -3.41
C GLY A 74 12.07 1.07 -2.72
N THR A 75 12.11 1.11 -1.40
CA THR A 75 12.57 -0.03 -0.58
C THR A 75 11.43 -1.03 -0.40
N LEU A 76 11.70 -2.32 -0.64
CA LEU A 76 10.72 -3.40 -0.42
C LEU A 76 10.34 -3.51 1.06
N VAL A 77 9.04 -3.57 1.34
CA VAL A 77 8.47 -3.65 2.70
C VAL A 77 7.71 -4.97 2.91
N ALA A 78 6.94 -5.41 1.92
CA ALA A 78 6.17 -6.65 1.98
C ALA A 78 6.10 -7.32 0.61
N GLY A 79 5.98 -8.65 0.58
CA GLY A 79 5.92 -9.44 -0.66
C GLY A 79 7.24 -9.42 -1.44
N GLY A 80 7.15 -9.24 -2.77
CA GLY A 80 8.32 -9.14 -3.65
C GLY A 80 8.97 -10.47 -4.04
N ASN A 81 8.40 -11.61 -3.62
CA ASN A 81 8.85 -12.96 -3.98
C ASN A 81 7.88 -13.65 -4.95
N GLY A 82 7.24 -12.85 -5.82
CA GLY A 82 6.23 -13.31 -6.77
C GLY A 82 4.84 -13.53 -6.17
N LYS A 83 3.87 -13.82 -7.05
CA LYS A 83 2.50 -14.20 -6.67
C LYS A 83 2.51 -15.51 -5.89
N GLY A 84 1.86 -15.55 -4.74
CA GLY A 84 1.69 -16.77 -3.98
C GLY A 84 1.12 -16.55 -2.59
N ASN A 85 1.02 -17.63 -1.80
CA ASN A 85 0.43 -17.62 -0.46
C ASN A 85 1.46 -17.87 0.65
N GLY A 86 2.76 -17.95 0.32
CA GLY A 86 3.84 -17.99 1.32
C GLY A 86 3.85 -16.75 2.22
N LEU A 87 4.50 -16.84 3.38
CA LEU A 87 4.58 -15.73 4.32
C LEU A 87 5.41 -14.55 3.80
N ASN A 88 6.25 -14.78 2.80
CA ASN A 88 7.03 -13.76 2.09
C ASN A 88 6.42 -13.39 0.71
N GLN A 89 5.20 -13.86 0.41
CA GLN A 89 4.50 -13.62 -0.84
C GLN A 89 3.16 -12.91 -0.59
N LEU A 90 2.69 -12.25 -1.62
CA LEU A 90 1.36 -11.65 -1.69
C LEU A 90 0.68 -12.14 -2.98
N ASN A 91 -0.63 -12.03 -3.04
CA ASN A 91 -1.43 -12.31 -4.20
C ASN A 91 -2.41 -11.16 -4.40
N GLU A 92 -2.08 -10.30 -5.37
CA GLU A 92 -2.89 -9.14 -5.74
C GLU A 92 -3.23 -8.24 -4.52
N SER A 93 -2.22 -7.93 -3.71
CA SER A 93 -2.36 -6.99 -2.60
C SER A 93 -2.85 -5.63 -3.08
N ARG A 94 -3.95 -5.14 -2.49
CA ARG A 94 -4.60 -3.90 -2.95
C ARG A 94 -4.37 -2.73 -2.02
N TYR A 95 -4.75 -2.85 -0.75
CA TYR A 95 -4.74 -1.76 0.21
C TYR A 95 -3.77 -2.05 1.35
N LEU A 96 -3.27 -0.99 1.97
CA LEU A 96 -2.31 -1.07 3.05
C LEU A 96 -2.54 0.03 4.08
N PHE A 97 -2.16 -0.27 5.32
CA PHE A 97 -2.06 0.69 6.40
C PHE A 97 -0.66 0.58 7.02
N VAL A 98 -0.13 1.67 7.53
CA VAL A 98 1.17 1.70 8.21
C VAL A 98 1.00 2.34 9.58
N ASP A 99 1.42 1.64 10.63
CA ASP A 99 1.38 2.18 11.99
C ASP A 99 2.61 3.05 12.32
N GLN A 100 2.59 3.66 13.50
CA GLN A 100 3.67 4.54 13.99
C GLN A 100 5.01 3.81 14.17
N GLN A 101 5.01 2.48 14.26
CA GLN A 101 6.22 1.65 14.31
C GLN A 101 6.71 1.26 12.91
N GLN A 102 6.12 1.84 11.85
CA GLN A 102 6.37 1.51 10.45
C GLN A 102 6.09 0.05 10.12
N THR A 103 5.14 -0.56 10.83
CA THR A 103 4.61 -1.87 10.49
C THR A 103 3.59 -1.71 9.38
N ALA A 104 3.75 -2.46 8.29
CA ALA A 104 2.78 -2.51 7.22
C ALA A 104 1.74 -3.61 7.47
N TYR A 105 0.47 -3.25 7.38
CA TYR A 105 -0.65 -4.17 7.28
C TYR A 105 -1.11 -4.15 5.83
N VAL A 106 -1.32 -5.32 5.24
CA VAL A 106 -1.63 -5.46 3.81
C VAL A 106 -2.81 -6.40 3.64
N SER A 107 -3.82 -5.93 2.92
CA SER A 107 -4.94 -6.78 2.49
C SER A 107 -4.47 -7.64 1.32
N ASP A 108 -4.14 -8.89 1.63
CA ASP A 108 -3.65 -9.91 0.70
C ASP A 108 -4.86 -10.60 0.02
N ASN A 109 -5.45 -9.83 -0.90
CA ASN A 109 -6.83 -9.97 -1.35
C ASN A 109 -7.19 -11.39 -1.81
N TRP A 110 -6.42 -11.95 -2.74
CA TRP A 110 -6.69 -13.27 -3.31
C TRP A 110 -6.17 -14.44 -2.46
N ASN A 111 -5.54 -14.14 -1.33
CA ASN A 111 -5.22 -15.13 -0.31
C ASN A 111 -6.17 -15.04 0.89
N HIS A 112 -7.23 -14.23 0.82
CA HIS A 112 -8.31 -14.22 1.81
C HIS A 112 -7.80 -13.94 3.24
N ARG A 113 -6.82 -13.04 3.36
CA ARG A 113 -6.13 -12.76 4.62
C ARG A 113 -5.64 -11.33 4.71
N VAL A 114 -5.39 -10.89 5.94
CA VAL A 114 -4.61 -9.67 6.23
C VAL A 114 -3.28 -10.09 6.81
N MET A 115 -2.21 -9.51 6.28
CA MET A 115 -0.85 -9.82 6.64
C MET A 115 -0.18 -8.60 7.27
N LYS A 116 0.65 -8.83 8.29
CA LYS A 116 1.45 -7.81 8.99
C LYS A 116 2.94 -8.03 8.73
N TRP A 117 3.65 -6.98 8.34
CA TRP A 117 5.12 -6.94 8.24
C TRP A 117 5.69 -5.87 9.17
N ASN A 118 6.44 -6.31 10.18
CA ASN A 118 7.26 -5.39 10.97
C ASN A 118 8.36 -4.78 10.08
N LYS A 119 8.79 -3.56 10.42
CA LYS A 119 9.88 -2.87 9.70
C LYS A 119 11.12 -3.77 9.55
N GLY A 120 11.51 -4.04 8.30
CA GLY A 120 12.69 -4.84 7.96
C GLY A 120 12.51 -6.36 7.99
N ALA A 121 11.30 -6.86 8.32
CA ALA A 121 11.01 -8.28 8.27
C ALA A 121 11.13 -8.84 6.84
N LYS A 122 11.53 -10.11 6.72
CA LYS A 122 11.62 -10.83 5.44
C LYS A 122 10.34 -11.56 5.06
N GLU A 123 9.51 -11.83 6.05
CA GLU A 123 8.22 -12.49 5.93
C GLU A 123 7.22 -11.81 6.87
N GLY A 124 5.94 -11.97 6.55
CA GLY A 124 4.83 -11.41 7.29
C GLY A 124 4.20 -12.43 8.21
N VAL A 125 3.23 -11.96 8.98
CA VAL A 125 2.42 -12.77 9.89
C VAL A 125 0.97 -12.59 9.49
N VAL A 126 0.23 -13.70 9.37
CA VAL A 126 -1.23 -13.65 9.19
C VAL A 126 -1.85 -13.11 10.48
N VAL A 127 -2.57 -11.99 10.39
CA VAL A 127 -3.22 -11.36 11.55
C VAL A 127 -4.74 -11.43 11.50
N ALA A 128 -5.32 -11.72 10.33
CA ALA A 128 -6.74 -12.00 10.17
C ALA A 128 -6.98 -12.87 8.92
N GLY A 129 -8.04 -13.70 8.95
CA GLY A 129 -8.38 -14.61 7.86
C GLY A 129 -7.38 -15.74 7.67
N GLY A 130 -7.19 -16.17 6.41
CA GLY A 130 -6.26 -17.24 6.03
C GLY A 130 -6.81 -18.66 6.17
N GLN A 131 -8.10 -18.82 6.47
CA GLN A 131 -8.81 -20.11 6.51
C GLN A 131 -9.65 -20.34 5.24
N GLY A 132 -9.19 -19.79 4.11
CA GLY A 132 -9.91 -19.78 2.84
C GLY A 132 -11.00 -18.71 2.77
N GLU A 133 -11.65 -18.65 1.62
CA GLU A 133 -12.81 -17.80 1.37
C GLU A 133 -14.06 -18.34 2.07
N GLY A 134 -14.90 -17.44 2.58
CA GLY A 134 -16.15 -17.78 3.23
C GLY A 134 -16.62 -16.72 4.22
N ASP A 135 -17.73 -17.00 4.91
CA ASP A 135 -18.43 -16.10 5.81
C ASP A 135 -18.28 -16.46 7.31
N ALA A 136 -17.54 -17.52 7.61
CA ALA A 136 -17.20 -17.85 9.00
C ALA A 136 -16.33 -16.74 9.63
N LEU A 137 -16.40 -16.57 10.95
CA LEU A 137 -15.64 -15.53 11.68
C LEU A 137 -14.11 -15.61 11.50
N THR A 138 -13.59 -16.77 11.08
CA THR A 138 -12.16 -16.99 10.82
C THR A 138 -11.80 -16.91 9.33
N GLN A 139 -12.78 -16.69 8.45
CA GLN A 139 -12.62 -16.57 7.01
C GLN A 139 -12.78 -15.11 6.59
N LEU A 140 -12.17 -14.78 5.44
CA LEU A 140 -12.38 -13.50 4.77
C LEU A 140 -12.66 -13.79 3.30
N ASP A 141 -13.49 -12.97 2.67
CA ASP A 141 -13.72 -13.07 1.24
C ASP A 141 -13.20 -11.79 0.57
N HIS A 142 -12.11 -11.94 -0.20
CA HIS A 142 -11.44 -10.86 -0.93
C HIS A 142 -11.36 -9.54 -0.14
N PRO A 143 -10.71 -9.49 1.04
CA PRO A 143 -10.68 -8.28 1.87
C PRO A 143 -10.05 -7.11 1.10
N ASN A 144 -10.71 -5.95 1.16
CA ASN A 144 -10.27 -4.69 0.56
C ASN A 144 -10.33 -3.58 1.61
N GLY A 145 -9.49 -2.55 1.47
CA GLY A 145 -9.35 -1.46 2.42
C GLY A 145 -8.58 -1.88 3.69
N LEU A 146 -7.97 -0.89 4.34
CA LEU A 146 -7.39 -0.91 5.69
C LEU A 146 -7.47 0.51 6.27
#